data_AF-A0A7K3G9I7-F1
#
_entry.id   AF-A0A7K3G9I7-F1
#
_cell.length_a   1.000
_cell.length_b   1.000
_cell.length_c   1.000
_cell.angle_alpha   90.00
_cell.angle_beta   90.00
_cell.angle_gamma   90.00
#
_symmetry.space_group_name_H-M   'P 1'
#
loop_
_entity.id
_entity.type
_entity.pdbx_description
1 polymer ?
#
loop_
_entity_poly.entity_id
_entity_poly.type
_entity_poly.pdbx_seq_one_letter_code
_entity_poly.pdbx_strand_id
1 'polypeptide(L)'
;MNWIWVVLILFWTGGFAWAADNVRTALKHRHERKMELLEAAKQERLAIEAAHKSPEPVCGCTHHLAKHDKQGRCHERVEVPTAWDENKKPLRYEAGQCNCQQYVGPQPLSQVFAEELTDRA
;
A
#
# COMPACT_ATOMS: atom_id res chain seq x y z
N MET A 1 21.04 -66.59 -17.37
CA MET A 1 20.57 -66.00 -16.10
C MET A 1 21.20 -64.62 -15.78
N ASN A 2 22.41 -64.29 -16.26
CA ASN A 2 23.11 -63.06 -15.88
C ASN A 2 22.63 -61.75 -16.57
N TRP A 3 21.96 -61.86 -17.72
CA TRP A 3 21.49 -60.71 -18.50
C TRP A 3 20.35 -59.92 -17.83
N ILE A 4 19.51 -60.60 -17.04
CA ILE A 4 18.38 -60.00 -16.31
C ILE A 4 18.89 -59.00 -15.26
N TRP A 5 20.01 -59.32 -14.59
CA TRP A 5 20.63 -58.43 -13.61
C TRP A 5 21.18 -57.16 -14.25
N VAL A 6 21.73 -57.23 -15.46
CA VAL A 6 22.23 -56.05 -16.19
C VAL A 6 21.08 -55.12 -16.59
N VAL A 7 19.95 -55.68 -17.05
CA VAL A 7 18.75 -54.90 -17.41
C VAL A 7 18.12 -54.26 -16.18
N LEU A 8 18.04 -54.97 -15.06
CA LEU A 8 17.54 -54.42 -13.80
C LEU A 8 18.42 -53.29 -13.26
N ILE A 9 19.74 -53.44 -13.35
CA ILE A 9 20.67 -52.38 -12.94
C ILE A 9 20.47 -51.13 -13.79
N LEU A 10 20.40 -51.25 -15.13
CA LEU A 10 20.15 -50.11 -16.03
C LEU A 10 18.79 -49.45 -15.79
N PHE A 11 17.76 -50.25 -15.49
CA PHE A 11 16.42 -49.75 -15.18
C PHE A 11 16.38 -48.96 -13.86
N TRP A 12 17.03 -49.48 -12.82
CA TRP A 12 17.09 -48.86 -11.50
C TRP A 12 18.01 -47.63 -11.45
N THR A 13 19.15 -47.65 -12.14
CA THR A 13 20.14 -46.55 -12.08
C THR A 13 19.86 -45.44 -13.09
N GLY A 14 19.32 -45.76 -14.27
CA GLY A 14 19.15 -44.79 -15.36
C GLY A 14 17.72 -44.28 -15.53
N GLY A 15 16.75 -45.19 -15.62
CA GLY A 15 15.38 -44.83 -16.01
C GLY A 15 14.55 -44.25 -14.87
N PHE A 16 14.59 -44.88 -13.70
CA PHE A 16 13.75 -44.48 -12.57
C PHE A 16 14.21 -43.17 -11.90
N ALA A 17 15.52 -42.97 -11.78
CA ALA A 17 16.08 -41.72 -11.26
C ALA A 17 15.70 -40.52 -12.12
N TRP A 18 15.86 -40.64 -13.46
CA TRP A 18 15.48 -39.59 -14.40
C TRP A 18 13.97 -39.28 -14.37
N ALA A 19 13.13 -40.32 -14.30
CA ALA A 19 11.69 -40.13 -14.18
C ALA A 19 11.30 -39.42 -12.87
N ALA A 20 11.92 -39.80 -11.75
CA ALA A 20 11.68 -39.16 -10.45
C ALA A 20 12.12 -37.69 -10.43
N ASP A 21 13.27 -37.37 -11.02
CA ASP A 21 13.80 -36.00 -11.07
C ASP A 21 12.96 -35.09 -11.99
N ASN A 22 12.45 -35.61 -13.11
CA ASN A 22 11.51 -34.87 -13.95
C ASN A 22 10.20 -34.54 -13.22
N VAL A 23 9.63 -35.49 -12.48
CA VAL A 23 8.41 -35.25 -11.69
C VAL A 23 8.65 -34.21 -10.61
N ARG A 24 9.78 -34.29 -9.90
CA ARG A 24 10.16 -33.28 -8.88
C ARG A 24 10.32 -31.89 -9.49
N THR A 25 10.98 -31.80 -10.63
CA THR A 25 11.20 -30.53 -11.33
C THR A 25 9.88 -29.93 -11.80
N ALA A 26 8.97 -30.74 -12.35
CA ALA A 26 7.64 -30.29 -12.76
C ALA A 26 6.80 -29.79 -11.57
N LEU A 27 6.84 -30.48 -10.42
CA LEU A 27 6.16 -30.05 -9.20
C LEU A 27 6.74 -28.74 -8.64
N LYS A 28 8.07 -28.59 -8.68
CA LYS A 28 8.76 -27.36 -8.27
C LYS A 28 8.31 -26.17 -9.12
N HIS A 29 8.35 -26.31 -10.45
CA HIS A 29 7.90 -25.25 -11.36
C HIS A 29 6.41 -24.91 -11.19
N ARG A 30 5.56 -25.91 -10.95
CA ARG A 30 4.15 -25.66 -10.64
C ARG A 30 3.98 -24.87 -9.34
N HIS A 31 4.77 -25.19 -8.32
CA HIS A 31 4.74 -24.48 -7.05
C HIS A 31 5.23 -23.04 -7.22
N GLU A 32 6.37 -22.84 -7.89
CA GLU A 32 6.92 -21.51 -8.21
C GLU A 32 5.89 -20.64 -8.91
N ARG A 33 5.29 -21.13 -10.00
CA ARG A 33 4.22 -20.40 -10.73
C ARG A 33 3.02 -20.07 -9.84
N LYS A 34 2.65 -20.97 -8.93
CA LYS A 34 1.53 -20.73 -8.00
C LYS A 34 1.87 -19.63 -6.99
N MET A 35 3.11 -19.58 -6.51
CA MET A 35 3.57 -18.53 -5.60
C MET A 35 3.58 -17.17 -6.30
N GLU A 36 4.10 -17.10 -7.53
CA GLU A 36 4.08 -15.86 -8.34
C GLU A 36 2.65 -15.31 -8.52
N LEU A 37 1.68 -16.18 -8.83
CA LEU A 37 0.27 -15.77 -8.95
C LEU A 37 -0.31 -15.25 -7.63
N LEU A 38 0.03 -15.87 -6.49
CA LEU A 38 -0.43 -15.42 -5.18
C LEU A 38 0.20 -14.07 -4.80
N GLU A 39 1.47 -13.86 -5.13
CA GLU A 39 2.16 -12.60 -4.92
C GLU A 39 1.56 -11.48 -5.76
N ALA A 40 1.29 -11.74 -7.05
CA ALA A 40 0.62 -10.78 -7.93
C ALA A 40 -0.78 -10.40 -7.40
N ALA A 41 -1.58 -11.39 -6.98
CA ALA A 41 -2.89 -11.13 -6.39
C ALA A 41 -2.81 -10.34 -5.07
N LYS A 42 -1.77 -10.58 -4.26
CA LYS A 42 -1.52 -9.80 -3.03
C LYS A 42 -1.16 -8.35 -3.35
N GLN A 43 -0.31 -8.13 -4.36
CA GLN A 43 0.05 -6.77 -4.80
C GLN A 43 -1.16 -6.01 -5.32
N GLU A 44 -2.01 -6.66 -6.13
CA GLU A 44 -3.27 -6.06 -6.61
C GLU A 44 -4.18 -5.63 -5.45
N ARG A 45 -4.37 -6.51 -4.45
CA ARG A 45 -5.15 -6.18 -3.25
C ARG A 45 -4.58 -4.99 -2.48
N LEU A 46 -3.26 -4.94 -2.28
CA LEU A 46 -2.60 -3.82 -1.60
C LEU A 46 -2.72 -2.51 -2.40
N ALA A 47 -2.66 -2.58 -3.73
CA ALA A 47 -2.86 -1.42 -4.59
C ALA A 47 -4.30 -0.88 -4.49
N ILE A 48 -5.30 -1.77 -4.47
CA ILE A 48 -6.71 -1.40 -4.26
C ILE A 48 -6.89 -0.79 -2.87
N GLU A 49 -6.34 -1.41 -1.81
CA GLU A 49 -6.43 -0.89 -0.46
C GLU A 49 -5.78 0.49 -0.32
N ALA A 50 -4.61 0.70 -0.94
CA ALA A 50 -3.93 1.99 -0.99
C ALA A 50 -4.76 3.04 -1.76
N ALA A 51 -5.40 2.65 -2.86
CA ALA A 51 -6.28 3.54 -3.62
C ALA A 51 -7.56 3.91 -2.84
N HIS A 52 -8.07 3.00 -2.02
CA HIS A 52 -9.25 3.21 -1.19
C HIS A 52 -8.93 3.85 0.18
N LYS A 53 -7.65 4.03 0.53
CA LYS A 53 -7.27 4.73 1.75
C LYS A 53 -7.68 6.20 1.61
N SER A 54 -8.69 6.59 2.38
CA SER A 54 -9.10 7.99 2.45
C SER A 54 -7.90 8.87 2.85
N PRO A 55 -7.74 10.05 2.23
CA PRO A 55 -6.67 10.97 2.61
C PRO A 55 -6.78 11.24 4.12
N GLU A 56 -5.63 11.29 4.79
CA GLU A 56 -5.61 11.64 6.20
C GLU A 56 -6.22 13.05 6.35
N PRO A 57 -7.15 13.28 7.29
CA PRO A 57 -7.77 14.58 7.49
C PRO A 57 -6.75 15.53 8.13
N VAL A 58 -5.84 16.05 7.30
CA VAL A 58 -4.79 16.97 7.70
C VAL A 58 -5.36 18.39 7.57
N CYS A 59 -5.55 19.08 8.69
CA CYS A 59 -5.79 20.53 8.67
C CYS A 59 -4.61 21.23 7.98
N GLY A 60 -4.79 22.43 7.40
CA GLY A 60 -3.70 23.26 6.84
C GLY A 60 -2.55 23.60 7.81
N CYS A 61 -2.64 23.13 9.04
CA CYS A 61 -1.77 23.27 10.18
C CYS A 61 -1.15 21.94 10.66
N THR A 62 -1.37 20.86 9.90
CA THR A 62 -0.76 19.52 9.97
C THR A 62 -0.93 18.69 11.26
N HIS A 63 -1.76 19.12 12.21
CA HIS A 63 -2.03 18.33 13.42
C HIS A 63 -3.34 17.53 13.35
N HIS A 64 -3.41 16.47 14.17
CA HIS A 64 -4.52 15.53 14.22
C HIS A 64 -5.84 16.16 14.73
N LEU A 65 -6.97 15.56 14.36
CA LEU A 65 -8.31 15.93 14.83
C LEU A 65 -8.41 16.04 16.36
N ALA A 66 -7.70 15.17 17.07
CA ALA A 66 -7.64 15.15 18.54
C ALA A 66 -7.17 16.47 19.19
N LYS A 67 -6.54 17.36 18.42
CA LYS A 67 -6.08 18.67 18.87
C LYS A 67 -7.13 19.78 18.75
N HIS A 68 -8.37 19.43 18.42
CA HIS A 68 -9.48 20.38 18.28
C HIS A 68 -10.51 20.23 19.41
N ASP A 69 -11.12 21.35 19.81
CA ASP A 69 -12.29 21.35 20.69
C ASP A 69 -13.59 21.03 19.93
N LYS A 70 -14.72 20.94 20.65
CA LYS A 70 -16.04 20.69 20.05
C LYS A 70 -16.50 21.82 19.12
N GLN A 71 -15.91 23.00 19.24
CA GLN A 71 -16.19 24.16 18.38
C GLN A 71 -15.26 24.19 17.14
N GLY A 72 -14.35 23.22 17.00
CA GLY A 72 -13.39 23.13 15.91
C GLY A 72 -12.14 23.99 16.05
N ARG A 73 -11.90 24.64 17.20
CA ARG A 73 -10.66 25.41 17.44
C ARG A 73 -9.53 24.50 17.87
N CYS A 74 -8.35 24.74 17.33
CA CYS A 74 -7.15 24.04 17.74
C CYS A 74 -6.54 24.61 19.02
N HIS A 75 -6.11 23.72 19.92
CA HIS A 75 -5.37 24.07 21.14
C HIS A 75 -3.84 23.84 21.06
N GLU A 76 -3.31 23.42 19.92
CA GLU A 76 -1.88 23.16 19.69
C GLU A 76 -1.08 24.43 19.36
N ARG A 77 0.23 24.40 19.64
CA ARG A 77 1.17 25.47 19.26
C ARG A 77 1.87 25.13 17.95
N VAL A 78 1.99 26.12 17.06
CA VAL A 78 2.64 26.01 15.75
C VAL A 78 3.71 27.08 15.60
N GLU A 79 4.64 26.85 14.69
CA GLU A 79 5.63 27.86 14.30
C GLU A 79 4.95 28.93 13.44
N VAL A 80 4.85 30.15 13.97
CA VAL A 80 4.25 31.29 13.30
C VAL A 80 5.36 32.25 12.91
N PRO A 81 5.42 32.72 11.65
CA PRO A 81 6.39 33.72 11.25
C PRO A 81 6.12 35.05 11.97
N THR A 82 7.14 35.64 12.59
CA THR A 82 7.03 36.92 13.33
C THR A 82 7.79 38.07 12.68
N ALA A 83 8.65 37.78 11.71
CA ALA A 83 9.38 38.76 10.93
C ALA A 83 9.37 38.38 9.46
N TRP A 84 9.22 39.38 8.58
CA TRP A 84 9.16 39.22 7.13
C TRP A 84 10.16 40.16 6.45
N ASP A 85 10.74 39.70 5.35
CA ASP A 85 11.54 40.56 4.46
C ASP A 85 10.66 41.38 3.50
N GLU A 86 11.29 42.18 2.65
CA GLU A 86 10.62 43.00 1.61
C GLU A 86 9.81 42.16 0.61
N ASN A 87 10.15 40.88 0.44
CA ASN A 87 9.48 39.94 -0.46
C ASN A 87 8.43 39.08 0.26
N LYS A 88 8.07 39.41 1.51
CA LYS A 88 7.15 38.64 2.38
C LYS A 88 7.64 37.22 2.70
N LYS A 89 8.94 36.96 2.58
CA LYS A 89 9.55 35.72 3.06
C LYS A 89 9.76 35.80 4.57
N PRO A 90 9.39 34.78 5.33
CA PRO A 90 9.57 34.77 6.77
C PRO A 90 11.06 34.66 7.15
N LEU A 91 11.52 35.57 8.01
CA LEU A 91 12.88 35.63 8.53
C LEU A 91 13.03 34.97 9.90
N ARG A 92 11.96 34.92 10.69
CA ARG A 92 11.93 34.34 12.03
C ARG A 92 10.59 33.67 12.27
N TYR A 93 10.62 32.55 13.00
CA TYR A 93 9.46 31.85 13.51
C TYR A 93 9.47 31.83 15.04
N GLU A 94 8.29 31.93 15.64
CA GLU A 94 8.07 31.78 17.08
C GLU A 94 6.88 30.86 17.33
N ALA A 95 6.83 30.24 18.51
CA ALA A 95 5.73 29.35 18.87
C ALA A 95 4.45 30.17 19.16
N GLY A 96 3.50 30.15 18.25
CA GLY A 96 2.18 30.78 18.38
C GLY A 96 1.05 29.76 18.56
N GLN A 97 -0.13 30.21 18.98
CA GLN A 97 -1.34 29.39 18.99
C GLN A 97 -1.81 29.13 17.55
N CYS A 98 -2.19 27.90 17.21
CA CYS A 98 -2.80 27.65 15.90
C CYS A 98 -4.13 28.38 15.78
N ASN A 99 -4.26 29.21 14.74
CA ASN A 99 -5.51 29.92 14.41
C ASN A 99 -6.41 29.13 13.43
N CYS A 100 -6.08 27.86 13.21
CA CYS A 100 -6.83 26.95 12.37
C CYS A 100 -8.19 26.60 12.97
N GLN A 101 -9.17 26.47 12.09
CA GLN A 101 -10.51 25.98 12.40
C GLN A 101 -10.72 24.68 11.63
N GLN A 102 -11.07 23.61 12.33
CA GLN A 102 -11.51 22.38 11.70
C GLN A 102 -12.79 22.64 10.91
N TYR A 103 -12.92 22.04 9.73
CA TYR A 103 -14.20 21.97 9.06
C TYR A 103 -15.18 21.12 9.89
N VAL A 104 -16.22 21.78 10.42
CA VAL A 104 -17.33 21.16 11.19
C VAL A 104 -18.65 21.23 10.40
N GLY A 105 -18.55 21.36 9.07
CA GLY A 105 -19.72 21.45 8.19
C GLY A 105 -20.36 20.09 7.90
N PRO A 106 -21.48 20.08 7.14
CA PRO A 106 -22.11 18.85 6.70
C PRO A 106 -21.10 17.98 5.93
N GLN A 107 -21.34 16.67 5.94
CA GLN A 107 -20.44 15.65 5.41
C GLN A 107 -19.85 16.04 4.04
N PRO A 108 -18.53 15.87 3.83
CA PRO A 108 -17.86 16.38 2.63
C PRO A 108 -18.49 15.85 1.35
N LEU A 109 -18.45 16.68 0.30
CA LEU A 109 -19.20 16.53 -0.96
C LEU A 109 -19.16 15.15 -1.60
N SER A 110 -18.16 14.31 -1.34
CA SER A 110 -18.06 12.95 -1.90
C SER A 110 -19.24 12.05 -1.58
N GLN A 111 -20.05 12.35 -0.55
CA GLN A 111 -21.28 11.62 -0.28
C GLN A 111 -22.53 12.22 -0.91
N VAL A 112 -22.48 13.49 -1.29
CA VAL A 112 -23.62 14.24 -1.85
C VAL A 112 -23.50 14.36 -3.37
N PHE A 113 -22.29 14.30 -3.89
CA PHE A 113 -21.94 14.38 -5.29
C PHE A 113 -21.33 13.05 -5.73
N ALA A 114 -22.15 12.21 -6.36
CA ALA A 114 -21.64 11.11 -7.16
C ALA A 114 -21.14 11.71 -8.47
N GLU A 115 -19.84 11.58 -8.75
CA GLU A 115 -19.29 11.94 -10.05
C GLU A 115 -19.92 11.03 -11.12
N GLU A 116 -20.35 11.61 -12.23
CA GLU A 116 -21.02 10.88 -13.30
C GLU A 116 -20.05 9.81 -13.84
N LEU A 117 -20.46 8.53 -13.75
CA LEU A 117 -19.68 7.42 -14.30
C LEU A 117 -19.63 7.56 -15.81
N THR A 118 -18.62 8.26 -16.34
CA THR A 118 -18.34 8.26 -17.77
C THR A 118 -17.69 6.94 -18.14
N ASP A 119 -18.50 5.90 -18.34
CA ASP A 119 -18.11 4.75 -19.13
C ASP A 119 -17.85 5.25 -20.56
N ARG A 120 -16.58 5.36 -20.93
CA ARG A 120 -16.20 5.46 -22.34
C ARG A 120 -16.47 4.09 -22.98
N ALA A 121 -17.60 4.00 -23.67
CA ALA A 121 -17.93 2.92 -24.58
C ALA A 121 -16.88 2.74 -25.69
#